data_AF-A0A7S2YD86-F1
#
_entry.id   AF-A0A7S2YD86-F1
#
_cell.length_a   1.000
_cell.length_b   1.000
_cell.length_c   1.000
_cell.angle_alpha   90.00
_cell.angle_beta   90.00
_cell.angle_gamma   90.00
#
_symmetry.space_group_name_H-M   'P 1'
#
loop_
_entity.id
_entity.type
_entity.pdbx_description
1 polymer ?
#
loop_
_entity_poly.entity_id
_entity_poly.type
_entity_poly.pdbx_seq_one_letter_code
_entity_poly.pdbx_strand_id
1 'polypeptide(L)'
;WLENQSIWMHMSYKYYLQMLRGKLYEQFFDEMKGGGILPFMDPDVYGRSLMECSSFIASSAFPDPSIVGEGFLARLSGSTAEFMDMWKLMFIGPELFSLDDDDKLKMTLEPALPSWLFEDEDPTTKATFDDDGNHVV
;
A
#
# COMPACT_ATOMS: atom_id res chain seq x y z
N TRP A 1 19.86 -16.34 -11.19
CA TRP A 1 19.22 -15.86 -9.96
C TRP A 1 17.82 -15.45 -10.34
N LEU A 2 16.81 -16.07 -9.71
CA LEU A 2 15.38 -15.81 -9.97
C LEU A 2 15.00 -14.37 -9.64
N GLU A 3 15.86 -13.65 -8.94
CA GLU A 3 15.71 -12.26 -8.59
C GLU A 3 15.77 -11.32 -9.80
N ASN A 4 16.56 -11.68 -10.82
CA ASN A 4 16.73 -10.86 -12.02
C ASN A 4 15.46 -10.85 -12.87
N GLN A 5 14.96 -9.66 -13.20
CA GLN A 5 13.73 -9.44 -14.00
C GLN A 5 12.44 -10.00 -13.39
N SER A 6 12.44 -10.47 -12.13
CA SER A 6 11.22 -10.77 -11.40
C SER A 6 10.55 -9.51 -10.86
N ILE A 7 9.24 -9.58 -10.63
CA ILE A 7 8.48 -8.51 -9.97
C ILE A 7 8.64 -8.68 -8.47
N TRP A 8 9.48 -7.85 -7.85
CA TRP A 8 9.77 -7.90 -6.42
C TRP A 8 8.74 -7.14 -5.60
N MET A 9 7.78 -7.87 -5.03
CA MET A 9 6.73 -7.31 -4.17
C MET A 9 7.32 -6.45 -3.04
N HIS A 10 8.39 -6.91 -2.40
CA HIS A 10 9.04 -6.17 -1.33
C HIS A 10 9.61 -4.83 -1.80
N MET A 11 10.19 -4.78 -3.01
CA MET A 11 10.73 -3.54 -3.57
C MET A 11 9.61 -2.62 -4.06
N SER A 12 8.56 -3.17 -4.68
CA SER A 12 7.36 -2.40 -5.04
C SER A 12 6.74 -1.76 -3.82
N TYR A 13 6.62 -2.48 -2.70
CA TYR A 13 6.02 -1.94 -1.48
C TYR A 13 6.90 -0.88 -0.82
N LYS A 14 8.24 -1.02 -0.85
CA LYS A 14 9.13 0.07 -0.43
C LYS A 14 8.92 1.34 -1.26
N TYR A 15 8.72 1.18 -2.57
CA TYR A 15 8.45 2.30 -3.47
C TYR A 15 7.13 2.98 -3.14
N TYR A 16 6.04 2.22 -2.97
CA TYR A 16 4.74 2.76 -2.55
C TYR A 16 4.79 3.40 -1.16
N LEU A 17 5.54 2.80 -0.22
CA LEU A 17 5.77 3.40 1.10
C LEU A 17 6.47 4.75 1.00
N GLN A 18 7.42 4.91 0.07
CA GLN A 18 8.04 6.23 -0.16
C GLN A 18 7.09 7.22 -0.81
N MET A 19 6.15 6.79 -1.68
CA MET A 19 5.10 7.68 -2.16
C MET A 19 4.26 8.24 -1.01
N LEU A 20 3.79 7.38 -0.10
CA LEU A 20 3.06 7.79 1.09
C LEU A 20 3.86 8.76 1.96
N ARG A 21 5.13 8.44 2.26
CA ARG A 21 6.01 9.33 3.05
C ARG A 21 6.29 10.66 2.34
N GLY A 22 6.33 10.64 1.01
CA GLY A 22 6.47 11.83 0.17
C GLY A 22 5.16 12.58 -0.07
N LYS A 23 4.05 12.18 0.57
CA LYS A 23 2.70 12.74 0.38
C LYS A 23 2.19 12.69 -1.08
N LEU A 24 2.70 11.75 -1.88
CA LEU A 24 2.24 11.46 -3.24
C LEU A 24 0.99 10.58 -3.19
N TYR A 25 -0.07 11.08 -2.53
CA TYR A 25 -1.25 10.28 -2.22
C TYR A 25 -2.04 9.89 -3.46
N GLU A 26 -2.23 10.81 -4.40
CA GLU A 26 -2.93 10.52 -5.67
C GLU A 26 -2.26 9.34 -6.40
N GLN A 27 -0.94 9.43 -6.61
CA GLN A 27 -0.18 8.37 -7.29
C GLN A 27 -0.21 7.06 -6.51
N PHE A 28 -0.06 7.12 -5.18
CA PHE A 28 -0.15 5.92 -4.33
C PHE A 28 -1.51 5.24 -4.44
N PHE A 29 -2.61 6.00 -4.36
CA PHE A 29 -3.96 5.45 -4.38
C PHE A 29 -4.38 4.98 -5.76
N ASP A 30 -3.88 5.60 -6.83
CA ASP A 30 -4.06 5.12 -8.20
C ASP A 30 -3.36 3.77 -8.41
N GLU A 31 -2.11 3.62 -7.97
CA GLU A 31 -1.38 2.35 -8.01
C GLU A 31 -2.08 1.28 -7.15
N MET A 32 -2.51 1.64 -5.95
CA MET A 32 -3.26 0.74 -5.07
C MET A 32 -4.54 0.26 -5.75
N LYS A 33 -5.38 1.18 -6.24
CA LYS A 33 -6.65 0.86 -6.91
C LYS A 33 -6.46 0.11 -8.23
N GLY A 34 -5.34 0.35 -8.93
CA GLY A 34 -4.94 -0.35 -10.14
C GLY A 34 -4.40 -1.76 -9.92
N GLY A 35 -4.31 -2.23 -8.68
CA GLY A 35 -3.84 -3.57 -8.34
C GLY A 35 -2.32 -3.66 -8.13
N GLY A 36 -1.64 -2.55 -7.83
CA GLY A 36 -0.23 -2.55 -7.45
C GLY A 36 0.02 -3.21 -6.08
N ILE A 37 -1.01 -3.32 -5.22
CA ILE A 37 -0.95 -3.88 -3.87
C ILE A 37 -1.95 -5.03 -3.76
N LEU A 38 -1.56 -6.08 -3.03
CA LEU A 38 -2.20 -7.38 -3.03
C LEU A 38 -3.71 -7.41 -2.73
N PRO A 39 -4.30 -6.61 -1.82
CA PRO A 39 -5.76 -6.60 -1.62
C PRO A 39 -6.57 -6.08 -2.83
N PHE A 40 -5.91 -5.41 -3.78
CA PHE A 40 -6.53 -4.79 -4.95
C PHE A 40 -6.08 -5.45 -6.26
N MET A 41 -5.25 -6.49 -6.19
CA MET A 41 -4.90 -7.28 -7.37
C MET A 41 -6.11 -8.07 -7.85
N ASP A 42 -6.24 -8.21 -9.17
CA ASP A 42 -7.18 -9.16 -9.76
C ASP A 42 -6.69 -10.60 -9.46
N PRO A 43 -7.46 -11.42 -8.71
CA PRO A 43 -7.06 -12.77 -8.35
C PRO A 43 -6.88 -13.70 -9.56
N ASP A 44 -7.61 -13.47 -10.65
CA ASP A 44 -7.49 -14.27 -11.88
C ASP A 44 -6.19 -13.94 -12.61
N VAL A 45 -5.73 -12.69 -12.53
CA VAL A 45 -4.42 -12.25 -13.07
C VAL A 45 -3.27 -12.68 -12.14
N TYR A 46 -3.44 -12.54 -10.82
CA TYR A 46 -2.44 -12.96 -9.83
C TYR A 46 -2.25 -14.48 -9.81
N GLY A 47 -3.27 -15.23 -10.21
CA GLY A 47 -3.22 -16.68 -10.38
C GLY A 47 -3.16 -17.47 -9.06
N ARG A 48 -3.42 -16.81 -7.93
CA ARG A 48 -3.48 -17.40 -6.59
C ARG A 48 -4.34 -16.58 -5.64
N SER A 49 -4.55 -17.10 -4.44
CA SER A 49 -5.32 -16.41 -3.41
C SER A 49 -4.69 -15.07 -3.03
N LEU A 50 -5.50 -14.02 -2.89
CA LEU A 50 -5.07 -12.75 -2.27
C LEU A 50 -4.82 -12.88 -0.76
N MET A 51 -4.92 -14.07 -0.19
CA MET A 51 -4.41 -14.35 1.17
C MET A 51 -2.97 -14.89 1.14
N GLU A 52 -2.43 -15.17 -0.05
CA GLU A 52 -1.09 -15.71 -0.24
C GLU A 52 -0.13 -14.62 -0.75
N CYS A 53 0.77 -14.19 0.14
CA CYS A 53 1.81 -13.23 -0.21
C CYS A 53 3.02 -13.92 -0.83
N SER A 54 3.61 -13.32 -1.86
CA SER A 54 4.88 -13.73 -2.47
C SER A 54 5.98 -12.71 -2.19
N SER A 55 7.24 -13.15 -2.14
CA SER A 55 8.39 -12.22 -2.13
C SER A 55 8.60 -11.59 -3.49
N PHE A 56 8.47 -12.41 -4.53
CA PHE A 56 8.48 -11.95 -5.92
C PHE A 56 7.66 -12.88 -6.79
N ILE A 57 7.31 -12.38 -7.97
CA ILE A 57 6.61 -13.11 -9.03
C ILE A 57 7.56 -13.23 -10.21
N ALA A 58 7.73 -14.44 -10.73
CA ALA A 58 8.54 -14.65 -11.93
C ALA A 58 7.84 -14.02 -13.14
N SER A 59 8.57 -13.18 -13.87
CA SER A 59 8.02 -12.46 -15.02
C SER A 59 8.04 -13.28 -16.30
N SER A 60 7.42 -12.75 -17.35
CA SER A 60 7.52 -13.30 -18.71
C SER A 60 8.91 -13.17 -19.34
N ALA A 61 9.90 -12.58 -18.66
CA ALA A 61 11.27 -12.53 -19.14
C ALA A 61 12.04 -13.85 -18.92
N PHE A 62 11.50 -14.75 -18.10
CA PHE A 62 12.12 -16.05 -17.86
C PHE A 62 11.93 -16.98 -19.07
N PRO A 63 12.97 -17.73 -19.48
CA PRO A 63 12.89 -18.64 -20.64
C PRO A 63 11.95 -19.83 -20.43
N ASP A 64 11.73 -20.25 -19.19
CA ASP A 64 10.84 -21.34 -18.84
C ASP A 64 9.41 -20.81 -18.68
N PRO A 65 8.47 -21.15 -19.59
CA PRO A 65 7.10 -20.67 -19.52
C PRO A 65 6.33 -21.21 -18.32
N SER A 66 6.76 -22.34 -17.73
CA SER A 66 6.02 -23.00 -16.65
C SER A 66 6.05 -22.23 -15.33
N ILE A 67 7.06 -21.37 -15.15
CA ILE A 67 7.22 -20.54 -13.95
C ILE A 67 6.68 -19.12 -14.13
N VAL A 68 6.24 -18.73 -15.34
CA VAL A 68 5.77 -17.36 -15.59
C VAL A 68 4.51 -17.11 -14.75
N GLY A 69 4.56 -16.05 -13.96
CA GLY A 69 3.51 -15.70 -13.01
C GLY A 69 3.61 -16.45 -11.69
N GLU A 70 4.50 -17.43 -11.51
CA GLU A 70 4.67 -18.18 -10.25
C GLU A 70 5.21 -17.28 -9.13
N GLY A 71 4.67 -17.45 -7.92
CA GLY A 71 5.04 -16.74 -6.72
C GLY A 71 6.09 -17.49 -5.93
N PHE A 72 7.17 -16.80 -5.55
CA PHE A 72 8.26 -17.39 -4.79
C PHE A 72 8.43 -16.72 -3.43
N LEU A 73 8.76 -17.51 -2.42
CA LEU A 73 9.06 -17.05 -1.06
C LEU A 73 10.56 -17.05 -0.81
N ALA A 74 11.16 -15.86 -0.72
CA ALA A 74 12.54 -15.68 -0.32
C ALA A 74 12.64 -15.68 1.21
N ARG A 75 12.45 -16.85 1.85
CA ARG A 75 12.46 -17.04 3.32
C ARG A 75 11.54 -16.05 4.05
N LEU A 76 12.08 -14.93 4.54
CA LEU A 76 11.36 -13.89 5.27
C LEU A 76 11.07 -12.73 4.30
N SER A 77 9.86 -12.69 3.76
CA SER A 77 9.44 -11.63 2.85
C SER A 77 9.27 -10.31 3.61
N GLY A 78 10.04 -9.28 3.25
CA GLY A 78 9.89 -7.94 3.84
C GLY A 78 8.59 -7.25 3.43
N SER A 79 7.89 -7.73 2.40
CA SER A 79 6.62 -7.16 1.92
C SER A 79 5.58 -6.99 3.04
N THR A 80 5.50 -7.92 3.98
CA THR A 80 4.57 -7.81 5.11
C THR A 80 4.90 -6.62 6.02
N ALA A 81 6.19 -6.40 6.32
CA ALA A 81 6.61 -5.27 7.14
C ALA A 81 6.32 -3.93 6.44
N GLU A 82 6.64 -3.83 5.15
CA GLU A 82 6.33 -2.63 4.38
C GLU A 82 4.82 -2.35 4.30
N PHE A 83 3.99 -3.39 4.14
CA PHE A 83 2.54 -3.23 4.13
C PHE A 83 2.00 -2.75 5.47
N MET A 84 2.52 -3.25 6.60
CA MET A 84 2.14 -2.77 7.93
C MET A 84 2.54 -1.30 8.14
N ASP A 85 3.70 -0.89 7.63
CA ASP A 85 4.13 0.51 7.66
C ASP A 85 3.21 1.41 6.81
N MET A 86 2.84 0.96 5.61
CA MET A 86 1.86 1.67 4.76
C MET A 86 0.51 1.79 5.47
N TRP A 87 0.01 0.69 6.04
CA TRP A 87 -1.25 0.67 6.79
C TRP A 87 -1.21 1.65 7.96
N LYS A 88 -0.13 1.68 8.73
CA LYS A 88 0.03 2.65 9.83
C LYS A 88 -0.05 4.08 9.29
N LEU A 89 0.70 4.41 8.23
CA LEU A 89 0.67 5.77 7.68
C LEU A 89 -0.71 6.16 7.14
N MET A 90 -1.42 5.24 6.50
CA MET A 90 -2.74 5.49 5.94
C MET A 90 -3.81 5.71 7.01
N PHE A 91 -3.85 4.85 8.04
CA PHE A 91 -4.96 4.84 9.01
C PHE A 91 -4.67 5.62 10.30
N ILE A 92 -3.40 5.81 10.65
CA ILE A 92 -2.99 6.49 11.89
C ILE A 92 -2.31 7.82 11.59
N GLY A 93 -1.45 7.85 10.56
CA GLY A 93 -0.60 9.00 10.24
C GLY A 93 0.84 8.81 10.72
N PRO A 94 1.72 9.79 10.42
CA PRO A 94 3.15 9.70 10.70
C PRO A 94 3.49 9.76 12.20
N GLU A 95 2.72 10.54 12.97
CA GLU A 95 2.96 10.82 14.38
C GLU A 95 1.66 10.70 15.19
N LEU A 96 1.55 9.61 15.96
CA LEU A 96 0.36 9.37 16.81
C LEU A 96 0.40 10.17 18.11
N PHE A 97 1.60 10.39 18.66
CA PHE A 97 1.80 11.03 19.95
C PHE A 97 2.84 12.14 19.83
N SER A 98 2.46 13.35 20.25
CA SER A 98 3.34 14.51 20.31
C SER A 98 3.11 15.26 21.64
N LEU A 99 3.96 16.24 21.95
CA LEU A 99 3.67 17.19 23.03
C LEU A 99 2.96 18.42 22.43
N ASP A 100 1.99 18.97 23.15
CA ASP A 100 1.40 20.28 22.82
C ASP A 100 2.27 21.44 23.36
N ASP A 101 1.83 22.68 23.11
CA ASP A 101 2.54 23.89 23.56
C ASP A 101 2.65 24.00 25.10
N ASP A 102 1.88 23.21 25.84
CA ASP A 102 1.89 23.13 27.32
C ASP A 102 2.70 21.92 27.85
N ASP A 103 3.49 21.25 27.02
CA ASP A 103 4.23 20.01 27.33
C ASP A 103 3.32 18.82 27.76
N LYS A 104 2.06 18.81 27.32
CA LYS A 104 1.14 17.68 27.59
C LYS A 104 1.14 16.72 26.42
N LEU A 105 1.09 15.42 26.75
CA LEU A 105 0.96 14.36 25.76
C LEU A 105 -0.37 14.49 25.02
N LYS A 106 -0.29 14.73 23.71
CA LYS A 106 -1.42 14.78 22.78
C LYS A 106 -1.39 13.56 21.89
N MET A 107 -2.55 12.91 21.73
CA MET A 107 -2.75 11.89 20.71
C MET A 107 -3.48 12.50 19.52
N THR A 108 -2.94 12.35 18.32
CA THR A 108 -3.55 12.84 17.08
C THR A 108 -3.59 11.71 16.06
N LEU A 109 -4.74 11.54 15.40
CA LEU A 109 -4.86 10.70 14.20
C LEU A 109 -4.84 11.62 12.99
N GLU A 110 -3.99 11.31 12.02
CA GLU A 110 -3.86 12.03 10.75
C GLU A 110 -3.95 11.01 9.60
N PRO A 111 -5.11 10.36 9.42
CA PRO A 111 -5.28 9.38 8.36
C PRO A 111 -5.29 10.05 6.99
N ALA A 112 -4.68 9.38 6.02
CA ALA A 112 -4.75 9.72 4.61
C ALA A 112 -5.44 8.56 3.89
N LEU A 113 -6.76 8.64 3.73
CA LEU A 113 -7.57 7.60 3.09
C LEU A 113 -8.47 8.22 2.03
N PRO A 114 -8.51 7.67 0.82
CA PRO A 114 -9.37 8.20 -0.22
C PRO A 114 -10.83 7.88 0.06
N SER A 115 -11.71 8.80 -0.33
CA SER A 115 -13.16 8.66 -0.16
C SER A 115 -13.74 7.33 -0.66
N TRP A 116 -13.19 6.77 -1.75
CA TRP A 116 -13.68 5.52 -2.33
C TRP A 116 -13.45 4.27 -1.47
N LEU A 117 -12.68 4.35 -0.38
CA LEU A 117 -12.57 3.27 0.61
C LEU A 117 -13.77 3.18 1.56
N PHE A 118 -14.66 4.18 1.54
CA PHE A 118 -15.81 4.26 2.41
C PHE A 118 -17.11 4.10 1.62
N GLU A 119 -18.06 3.38 2.21
CA GLU A 119 -19.43 3.36 1.73
C GLU A 119 -20.14 4.59 2.29
N ASP A 120 -20.77 5.37 1.41
CA ASP A 120 -21.54 6.54 1.80
C ASP A 120 -23.02 6.17 1.87
N GLU A 121 -23.57 6.06 3.09
CA GLU A 121 -24.99 5.81 3.30
C GLU A 121 -25.85 7.05 3.01
N ASP A 122 -25.27 8.26 3.00
CA ASP A 122 -25.96 9.53 2.71
C ASP A 122 -25.19 10.35 1.65
N PRO A 123 -25.65 10.38 0.39
CA PRO A 123 -24.95 11.02 -0.74
C PRO A 123 -24.78 12.55 -0.62
N THR A 124 -25.19 13.16 0.49
CA THR A 124 -24.94 14.57 0.80
C THR A 124 -23.65 14.81 1.59
N THR A 125 -22.99 13.77 2.10
CA THR A 125 -21.75 13.86 2.85
C THR A 125 -20.59 14.20 1.92
N LYS A 126 -19.89 15.31 2.18
CA LYS A 126 -18.73 15.73 1.37
C LYS A 126 -17.44 15.32 2.08
N ALA A 127 -16.53 14.70 1.32
CA ALA A 127 -15.17 14.45 1.81
C ALA A 127 -14.50 15.76 2.24
N THR A 128 -13.80 15.71 3.37
CA THR A 128 -12.89 16.76 3.83
C THR A 128 -11.54 16.62 3.13
N PHE A 129 -10.93 17.76 2.81
CA PHE A 129 -9.61 17.84 2.18
C PHE A 129 -8.72 18.79 2.98
N ASP A 130 -7.41 18.53 3.02
CA ASP A 130 -6.43 19.46 3.60
C ASP A 130 -6.11 20.60 2.64
N ASP A 131 -5.31 21.56 3.10
CA ASP A 131 -4.87 22.71 2.29
C ASP A 131 -4.07 22.30 1.04
N ASP A 132 -3.53 21.08 1.02
CA ASP A 132 -2.78 20.48 -0.09
C ASP A 132 -3.69 19.67 -1.04
N GLY A 133 -5.00 19.61 -0.78
CA GLY A 133 -6.00 18.91 -1.59
C GLY A 133 -6.07 17.39 -1.36
N ASN A 134 -5.43 16.89 -0.31
CA ASN A 134 -5.46 15.48 0.04
C ASN A 134 -6.70 15.16 0.88
N HIS A 135 -7.23 13.94 0.75
CA HIS A 135 -8.34 13.50 1.60
C HIS A 135 -7.93 13.49 3.07
N VAL A 136 -8.73 14.16 3.91
CA VAL A 136 -8.62 14.17 5.37
C VAL A 136 -9.80 13.40 5.92
N VAL A 137 -9.52 12.28 6.58
CA VAL A 137 -10.50 11.50 7.35
C VAL A 137 -10.49 11.92 8.80
#